data_AF-A0A4U7AUS7-F1
#
_entry.id   AF-A0A4U7AUS7-F1
#
_cell.length_a   1.000
_cell.length_b   1.000
_cell.length_c   1.000
_cell.angle_alpha   90.00
_cell.angle_beta   90.00
_cell.angle_gamma   90.00
#
_symmetry.space_group_name_H-M   'P 1'
#
loop_
_entity.id
_entity.type
_entity.pdbx_description
1 polymer ?
#
loop_
_entity_poly.entity_id
_entity_poly.type
_entity_poly.pdbx_seq_one_letter_code
_entity_poly.pdbx_strand_id
1 'polypeptide(L)'
;MASQPPHDRSCFHIAIICALKVEMEAVQEVMERVDEYHKRGYGKANGDPHSYTTGMIPSHNVVLVHLAGMGANSAGSAAASVKFSFVNIKLALITDICGGVPNPQGRTRIHLGDLVISTAVVQYDFGRQYERGFKRKTGLEDVYGRPNEETRSFINKLNTRRQHHKLLSDLHATLQQLEQQHSGYSRPQTVTDVLVDASYLHKHHSMTE
;
A
#
# COMPACT_ATOMS: atom_id res chain seq x y z
N MET A 1 13.20 4.39 -25.61
CA MET A 1 13.46 2.96 -25.89
C MET A 1 12.78 2.17 -24.79
N ALA A 2 11.82 1.28 -25.12
CA ALA A 2 11.19 0.44 -24.11
C ALA A 2 12.28 -0.44 -23.46
N SER A 3 12.32 -0.48 -22.14
CA SER A 3 13.25 -1.35 -21.41
C SER A 3 12.96 -2.81 -21.77
N GLN A 4 14.00 -3.61 -21.93
CA GLN A 4 13.81 -5.04 -22.17
C GLN A 4 13.09 -5.68 -20.98
N PRO A 5 12.20 -6.67 -21.21
CA PRO A 5 11.57 -7.42 -20.13
C PRO A 5 12.62 -8.07 -19.21
N PRO A 6 12.38 -8.16 -17.90
CA PRO A 6 13.28 -8.82 -16.98
C PRO A 6 13.51 -10.28 -17.39
N HIS A 7 14.76 -10.74 -17.24
CA HIS A 7 15.17 -12.10 -17.60
C HIS A 7 14.53 -13.15 -16.69
N ASP A 8 14.49 -12.87 -15.38
CA ASP A 8 13.94 -13.79 -14.38
C ASP A 8 13.43 -13.04 -13.12
N ARG A 9 12.99 -13.81 -12.12
CA ARG A 9 12.44 -13.30 -10.85
C ARG A 9 13.43 -12.46 -10.04
N SER A 10 14.74 -12.60 -10.26
CA SER A 10 15.77 -11.84 -9.55
C SER A 10 15.89 -10.39 -10.04
N CYS A 11 15.28 -10.05 -11.17
CA CYS A 11 15.26 -8.69 -11.71
C CYS A 11 14.19 -7.78 -11.07
N PHE A 12 13.36 -8.32 -10.18
CA PHE A 12 12.32 -7.58 -9.46
C PHE A 12 12.83 -7.16 -8.09
N HIS A 13 12.66 -5.87 -7.78
CA HIS A 13 13.21 -5.27 -6.56
C HIS A 13 12.14 -4.62 -5.68
N ILE A 14 10.95 -4.40 -6.22
CA ILE A 14 9.83 -3.75 -5.54
C ILE A 14 8.63 -4.68 -5.62
N ALA A 15 8.04 -4.99 -4.46
CA ALA A 15 6.74 -5.65 -4.35
C ALA A 15 5.69 -4.61 -3.98
N ILE A 16 4.50 -4.70 -4.59
CA ILE A 16 3.32 -3.91 -4.25
C ILE A 16 2.26 -4.88 -3.77
N ILE A 17 1.73 -4.64 -2.58
CA ILE A 17 0.73 -5.50 -1.93
C ILE A 17 -0.52 -4.64 -1.75
N CYS A 18 -1.60 -5.06 -2.41
CA CYS A 18 -2.92 -4.42 -2.33
C CYS A 18 -3.91 -5.39 -1.67
N ALA A 19 -4.85 -4.87 -0.89
CA ALA A 19 -5.88 -5.68 -0.24
C ALA A 19 -7.12 -5.84 -1.10
N LEU A 20 -7.47 -4.82 -1.88
CA LEU A 20 -8.69 -4.76 -2.67
C LEU A 20 -8.41 -4.82 -4.16
N LYS A 21 -9.38 -5.38 -4.89
CA LYS A 21 -9.35 -5.43 -6.36
C LYS A 21 -9.19 -4.04 -6.98
N VAL A 22 -9.91 -3.04 -6.48
CA VAL A 22 -9.84 -1.66 -7.00
C VAL A 22 -8.44 -1.04 -6.84
N GLU A 23 -7.72 -1.39 -5.78
CA GLU A 23 -6.34 -0.95 -5.55
C GLU A 23 -5.37 -1.66 -6.50
N MET A 24 -5.59 -2.95 -6.75
CA MET A 24 -4.80 -3.73 -7.71
C MET A 24 -4.97 -3.17 -9.12
N GLU A 25 -6.21 -2.91 -9.54
CA GLU A 25 -6.54 -2.30 -10.83
C GLU A 25 -5.86 -0.93 -10.97
N ALA A 26 -5.94 -0.07 -9.95
CA ALA A 26 -5.26 1.22 -9.95
C ALA A 26 -3.75 1.11 -10.13
N VAL A 27 -3.11 0.13 -9.48
CA VAL A 27 -1.67 -0.13 -9.66
C VAL A 27 -1.38 -0.61 -11.08
N GLN A 28 -2.24 -1.43 -11.68
CA GLN A 28 -2.07 -1.90 -13.05
C GLN A 28 -2.17 -0.76 -14.07
N GLU A 29 -3.09 0.20 -13.88
CA GLU A 29 -3.24 1.35 -14.79
C GLU A 29 -2.03 2.30 -14.79
N VAL A 30 -1.25 2.33 -13.70
CA VAL A 30 0.00 3.14 -13.64
C VAL A 30 1.23 2.38 -14.14
N MET A 31 1.12 1.09 -14.47
CA MET A 31 2.23 0.33 -15.04
C MET A 31 2.41 0.66 -16.53
N GLU A 32 3.62 1.03 -16.93
CA GLU A 32 3.98 1.19 -18.35
C GLU A 32 3.96 -0.15 -19.10
N ARG A 33 4.16 -1.24 -18.37
CA ARG A 33 4.09 -2.61 -18.90
C ARG A 33 3.46 -3.53 -17.86
N VAL A 34 2.44 -4.27 -18.29
CA VAL A 34 1.80 -5.33 -17.50
C VAL A 34 2.10 -6.67 -18.16
N ASP A 35 2.68 -7.59 -17.39
CA ASP A 35 3.03 -8.94 -17.81
C ASP A 35 2.42 -9.95 -16.83
N GLU A 36 1.63 -10.88 -17.36
CA GLU A 36 1.21 -12.04 -16.59
C GLU A 36 2.42 -12.92 -16.27
N TYR A 37 2.69 -13.13 -14.99
CA TYR A 37 3.93 -13.80 -14.54
C TYR A 37 4.07 -15.23 -15.10
N HIS A 38 2.95 -15.92 -15.30
CA HIS A 38 2.89 -17.25 -15.92
C HIS A 38 3.21 -17.22 -17.41
N LYS A 39 2.76 -16.20 -18.15
CA LYS A 39 2.95 -16.12 -19.61
C LYS A 39 4.41 -15.89 -19.99
N ARG A 40 5.19 -15.29 -19.08
CA ARG A 40 6.64 -15.07 -19.24
C ARG A 40 7.49 -16.23 -18.71
N GLY A 41 6.89 -17.24 -18.09
CA GLY A 41 7.62 -18.38 -17.51
C GLY A 41 8.40 -18.03 -16.24
N TYR A 42 8.17 -16.87 -15.62
CA TYR A 42 8.85 -16.51 -14.37
C TYR A 42 8.48 -17.47 -13.23
N GLY A 43 7.23 -17.92 -13.20
CA GLY A 43 6.69 -18.81 -12.18
C GLY A 43 6.75 -18.20 -10.78
N LYS A 44 6.67 -19.06 -9.78
CA LYS A 44 6.83 -18.73 -8.35
C LYS A 44 7.49 -19.90 -7.65
N ALA A 45 7.96 -19.70 -6.43
CA ALA A 45 8.55 -20.78 -5.67
C ALA A 45 7.53 -21.88 -5.37
N ASN A 46 8.01 -23.12 -5.23
CA ASN A 46 7.14 -24.25 -4.89
C ASN A 46 6.45 -24.01 -3.54
N GLY A 47 5.14 -24.24 -3.50
CA GLY A 47 4.32 -24.03 -2.30
C GLY A 47 3.87 -22.59 -2.08
N ASP A 48 4.23 -21.64 -2.94
CA ASP A 48 3.69 -20.28 -2.87
C ASP A 48 2.22 -20.25 -3.33
N PRO A 49 1.26 -19.94 -2.44
CA PRO A 49 -0.16 -19.96 -2.79
C PRO A 49 -0.63 -18.68 -3.50
N HIS A 50 0.17 -17.62 -3.55
CA HIS A 50 -0.29 -16.30 -4.01
C HIS A 50 -0.19 -16.13 -5.52
N SER A 51 -1.03 -15.25 -6.06
CA SER A 51 -1.02 -14.86 -7.47
C SER A 51 -0.35 -13.51 -7.64
N TYR A 52 0.35 -13.34 -8.75
CA TYR A 52 1.16 -12.16 -9.02
C TYR A 52 0.85 -11.57 -10.39
N THR A 53 0.97 -10.27 -10.52
CA THR A 53 1.16 -9.60 -11.80
C THR A 53 2.54 -8.98 -11.79
N THR A 54 3.31 -9.19 -12.86
CA THR A 54 4.61 -8.52 -13.01
C THR A 54 4.46 -7.33 -13.93
N GLY A 55 5.32 -6.33 -13.76
CA GLY A 55 5.28 -5.20 -14.66
C GLY A 55 6.38 -4.22 -14.41
N MET A 56 6.17 -3.02 -14.94
CA MET A 56 7.12 -1.94 -14.83
C MET A 56 6.42 -0.63 -14.51
N ILE A 57 6.90 0.04 -13.48
CA ILE A 57 6.54 1.42 -13.13
C ILE A 57 7.82 2.24 -13.33
N PRO A 58 7.79 3.22 -14.25
CA PRO A 58 8.97 3.84 -14.85
C PRO A 58 10.21 2.95 -14.90
N SER A 59 11.31 3.31 -14.26
CA SER A 59 12.57 2.55 -14.28
C SER A 59 12.63 1.31 -13.38
N HIS A 60 11.49 0.83 -12.86
CA HIS A 60 11.46 -0.24 -11.85
C HIS A 60 10.61 -1.43 -12.29
N ASN A 61 11.22 -2.62 -12.31
CA ASN A 61 10.47 -3.88 -12.40
C ASN A 61 9.78 -4.13 -11.05
N VAL A 62 8.46 -4.25 -11.10
CA VAL A 62 7.61 -4.43 -9.91
C VAL A 62 6.85 -5.74 -9.99
N VAL A 63 6.57 -6.32 -8.83
CA VAL A 63 5.62 -7.42 -8.68
C VAL A 63 4.43 -6.95 -7.85
N LEU A 64 3.24 -6.99 -8.43
CA LEU A 64 1.98 -6.76 -7.76
C LEU A 64 1.47 -8.10 -7.20
N VAL A 65 1.17 -8.12 -5.91
CA VAL A 65 0.65 -9.30 -5.20
C VAL A 65 -0.87 -9.20 -5.08
N HIS A 66 -1.57 -10.23 -5.52
CA HIS A 66 -3.02 -10.34 -5.42
C HIS A 66 -3.38 -11.11 -4.14
N LEU A 67 -3.86 -10.40 -3.12
CA LEU A 67 -4.33 -11.02 -1.88
C LEU A 67 -5.66 -11.74 -2.11
N ALA A 68 -5.79 -12.95 -1.54
CA ALA A 68 -7.04 -13.71 -1.56
C ALA A 68 -8.12 -13.15 -0.61
N GLY A 69 -7.73 -12.24 0.29
CA GLY A 69 -8.60 -11.58 1.25
C GLY A 69 -7.87 -10.48 1.99
N MET A 70 -8.63 -9.57 2.59
CA MET A 70 -8.10 -8.46 3.38
C MET A 70 -7.47 -8.91 4.70
N GLY A 71 -6.73 -8.00 5.33
CA GLY A 71 -6.26 -8.13 6.70
C GLY A 71 -4.77 -8.45 6.84
N ALA A 72 -4.23 -8.15 8.02
CA ALA A 72 -2.80 -8.20 8.30
C ALA A 72 -2.17 -9.60 8.12
N ASN A 73 -2.90 -10.66 8.46
CA ASN A 73 -2.40 -12.03 8.32
C ASN A 73 -2.21 -12.43 6.85
N SER A 74 -3.19 -12.08 6.01
CA SER A 74 -3.15 -12.32 4.57
C SER A 74 -1.99 -11.56 3.93
N ALA A 75 -1.88 -10.26 4.24
CA ALA A 75 -0.78 -9.42 3.77
C ALA A 75 0.60 -9.92 4.26
N GLY A 76 0.70 -10.36 5.52
CA GLY A 76 1.94 -10.89 6.10
C GLY A 76 2.39 -12.18 5.44
N SER A 77 1.46 -13.11 5.19
CA SER A 77 1.71 -14.35 4.45
C SER A 77 2.21 -14.04 3.04
N ALA A 78 1.54 -13.13 2.33
CA ALA A 78 1.92 -12.70 1.00
C ALA A 78 3.29 -12.03 0.94
N ALA A 79 3.62 -11.17 1.92
CA ALA A 79 4.93 -10.54 2.03
C ALA A 79 6.05 -11.58 2.23
N ALA A 80 5.80 -12.62 3.02
CA ALA A 80 6.75 -13.73 3.18
C ALA A 80 6.92 -14.53 1.88
N SER A 81 5.82 -14.85 1.21
CA SER A 81 5.84 -15.60 -0.06
C SER A 81 6.52 -14.83 -1.18
N VAL A 82 6.18 -13.55 -1.40
CA VAL A 82 6.79 -12.75 -2.47
C VAL A 82 8.28 -12.56 -2.24
N LYS A 83 8.73 -12.44 -0.99
CA LYS A 83 10.17 -12.38 -0.65
C LYS A 83 10.90 -13.68 -1.00
N PHE A 84 10.23 -14.82 -0.84
CA PHE A 84 10.80 -16.13 -1.19
C PHE A 84 10.76 -16.39 -2.70
N SER A 85 9.67 -16.02 -3.36
CA SER A 85 9.49 -16.15 -4.80
C SER A 85 10.28 -15.11 -5.61
N PHE A 86 10.52 -13.92 -5.10
CA PHE A 86 11.27 -12.88 -5.81
C PHE A 86 12.47 -12.52 -4.93
N VAL A 87 13.56 -13.24 -5.14
CA VAL A 87 14.70 -13.31 -4.20
C VAL A 87 15.41 -11.98 -3.96
N ASN A 88 15.24 -11.00 -4.86
CA ASN A 88 15.90 -9.69 -4.80
C ASN A 88 14.96 -8.54 -4.44
N ILE A 89 13.77 -8.83 -3.90
CA ILE A 89 12.90 -7.78 -3.35
C ILE A 89 13.61 -7.03 -2.23
N LYS A 90 13.76 -5.72 -2.40
CA LYS A 90 14.39 -4.79 -1.44
C LYS A 90 13.35 -3.93 -0.73
N LEU A 91 12.23 -3.66 -1.39
CA LEU A 91 11.15 -2.82 -0.89
C LEU A 91 9.81 -3.49 -1.13
N ALA A 92 8.99 -3.60 -0.09
CA ALA A 92 7.58 -3.97 -0.20
C ALA A 92 6.73 -2.75 0.18
N LEU A 93 5.86 -2.33 -0.73
CA LEU A 93 4.89 -1.28 -0.53
C LEU A 93 3.54 -1.90 -0.25
N ILE A 94 2.94 -1.58 0.89
CA ILE A 94 1.55 -1.87 1.17
C ILE A 94 0.76 -0.64 0.77
N THR A 95 -0.11 -0.77 -0.23
CA THR A 95 -0.95 0.31 -0.75
C THR A 95 -2.40 -0.04 -0.51
N ASP A 96 -3.10 0.81 0.23
CA ASP A 96 -4.45 0.54 0.73
C ASP A 96 -5.23 1.85 0.85
N ILE A 97 -6.54 1.78 0.73
CA ILE A 97 -7.46 2.86 1.05
C ILE A 97 -7.71 2.85 2.56
N CYS A 98 -7.29 3.92 3.25
CA CYS A 98 -7.42 4.01 4.69
C CYS A 98 -8.36 5.13 5.15
N GLY A 99 -8.94 4.95 6.34
CA GLY A 99 -9.64 6.01 7.06
C GLY A 99 -8.66 6.95 7.74
N GLY A 100 -9.00 8.24 7.76
CA GLY A 100 -8.25 9.27 8.48
C GLY A 100 -8.94 9.67 9.77
N VAL A 101 -8.18 9.80 10.86
CA VAL A 101 -8.66 10.39 12.12
C VAL A 101 -7.98 11.74 12.29
N PRO A 102 -8.67 12.87 12.05
CA PRO A 102 -8.08 14.20 12.22
C PRO A 102 -7.62 14.40 13.66
N ASN A 103 -6.50 15.10 13.84
CA ASN A 103 -6.02 15.43 15.18
C ASN A 103 -7.04 16.39 15.85
N PRO A 104 -7.54 16.08 17.08
CA PRO A 104 -8.46 16.96 17.82
C PRO A 104 -7.91 18.38 18.04
N GLN A 105 -6.58 18.53 18.05
CA GLN A 105 -5.89 19.80 18.24
C GLN A 105 -5.76 20.61 16.94
N GLY A 106 -6.29 20.12 15.81
CA GLY A 106 -6.32 20.83 14.53
C GLY A 106 -4.96 21.06 13.85
N ARG A 107 -3.89 20.42 14.35
CA ARG A 107 -2.52 20.64 13.85
C ARG A 107 -2.27 20.06 12.47
N THR A 108 -3.02 19.02 12.10
CA THR A 108 -2.97 18.41 10.78
C THR A 108 -4.40 18.21 10.32
N ARG A 109 -4.77 18.87 9.22
CA ARG A 109 -6.04 18.63 8.54
C ARG A 109 -5.83 17.45 7.60
N ILE A 110 -6.67 16.44 7.73
CA ILE A 110 -6.70 15.26 6.86
C ILE A 110 -8.01 15.36 6.08
N HIS A 111 -7.93 15.27 4.76
CA HIS A 111 -9.06 15.36 3.85
C HIS A 111 -9.18 14.09 3.01
N LEU A 112 -10.38 13.81 2.51
CA LEU A 112 -10.60 12.73 1.57
C LEU A 112 -9.72 12.91 0.31
N GLY A 113 -8.94 11.89 0.00
CA GLY A 113 -8.00 11.88 -1.13
C GLY A 113 -6.56 12.29 -0.77
N ASP A 114 -6.27 12.62 0.49
CA ASP A 114 -4.89 12.84 0.93
C ASP A 114 -4.05 11.55 0.80
N LEU A 115 -2.87 11.65 0.19
CA LEU A 115 -1.89 10.56 0.14
C LEU A 115 -1.03 10.58 1.40
N VAL A 116 -1.12 9.51 2.20
CA VAL A 116 -0.33 9.37 3.43
C VAL A 116 0.80 8.38 3.22
N ILE A 117 2.04 8.83 3.47
CA ILE A 117 3.22 7.95 3.52
C ILE A 117 3.52 7.65 5.00
N SER A 118 3.35 6.39 5.39
CA SER A 118 3.59 5.97 6.77
C SER A 118 5.07 6.04 7.16
N THR A 119 5.35 6.54 8.37
CA THR A 119 6.68 6.54 8.99
C THR A 119 6.83 5.49 10.09
N ALA A 120 5.70 4.99 10.61
CA ALA A 120 5.62 3.99 11.67
C ALA A 120 4.26 3.29 11.63
N VAL A 121 4.22 2.04 12.09
CA VAL A 121 3.00 1.25 12.21
C VAL A 121 2.78 0.91 13.68
N VAL A 122 1.55 1.09 14.15
CA VAL A 122 1.14 0.75 15.51
C VAL A 122 0.03 -0.28 15.44
N GLN A 123 0.31 -1.48 15.95
CA GLN A 123 -0.71 -2.52 16.07
C GLN A 123 -1.57 -2.25 17.30
N TYR A 124 -2.78 -1.75 17.10
CA TYR A 124 -3.66 -1.35 18.21
C TYR A 124 -4.49 -2.50 18.79
N ASP A 125 -4.68 -3.57 18.03
CA ASP A 125 -5.49 -4.75 18.34
C ASP A 125 -4.68 -5.91 18.97
N PHE A 126 -3.37 -5.76 19.10
CA PHE A 126 -2.52 -6.75 19.76
C PHE A 126 -2.45 -6.53 21.26
N GLY A 127 -3.09 -7.42 22.02
CA GLY A 127 -3.23 -7.25 23.46
C GLY A 127 -3.95 -8.42 24.13
N ARG A 128 -4.43 -8.17 25.34
CA ARG A 128 -5.22 -9.14 26.10
C ARG A 128 -6.47 -8.47 26.63
N GLN A 129 -7.60 -9.18 26.53
CA GLN A 129 -8.83 -8.79 27.19
C GLN A 129 -8.74 -9.14 28.68
N TYR A 130 -8.99 -8.16 29.54
CA TYR A 130 -9.12 -8.34 30.99
C TYR A 130 -10.52 -7.92 31.44
N GLU A 131 -10.88 -8.21 32.69
CA GLU A 131 -12.18 -7.81 33.28
C GLU A 131 -12.46 -6.29 33.15
N ARG A 132 -11.41 -5.47 33.21
CA ARG A 132 -11.50 -4.00 33.09
C ARG A 132 -11.33 -3.49 31.64
N GLY A 133 -11.39 -4.39 30.66
CA GLY A 133 -11.28 -4.07 29.24
C GLY A 133 -9.98 -4.54 28.57
N PHE A 134 -9.89 -4.24 27.29
CA PHE A 134 -8.74 -4.59 26.46
C PHE A 134 -7.51 -3.78 26.85
N LYS A 135 -6.39 -4.46 27.08
CA LYS A 135 -5.09 -3.82 27.25
C LYS A 135 -4.17 -4.21 26.11
N ARG A 136 -3.82 -3.22 25.30
CA ARG A 136 -2.82 -3.34 24.25
C ARG A 136 -1.45 -3.68 24.85
N LYS A 137 -0.73 -4.57 24.20
CA LYS A 137 0.68 -4.82 24.50
C LYS A 137 1.54 -3.69 23.93
N THR A 138 2.40 -3.12 24.76
CA THR A 138 3.28 -2.00 24.39
C THR A 138 4.73 -2.25 24.79
N GLY A 139 5.06 -3.49 25.16
CA GLY A 139 6.44 -3.88 25.46
C GLY A 139 7.32 -3.79 24.21
N LEU A 140 8.62 -3.59 24.40
CA LEU A 140 9.57 -3.46 23.29
C LEU A 140 9.51 -4.65 22.31
N GLU A 141 9.25 -5.85 22.83
CA GLU A 141 9.13 -7.09 22.05
C GLU A 141 7.74 -7.28 21.40
N ASP A 142 6.74 -6.50 21.80
CA ASP A 142 5.36 -6.60 21.32
C ASP A 142 5.02 -5.54 20.26
N VAL A 143 5.91 -4.56 20.02
CA VAL A 143 5.67 -3.44 19.10
C VAL A 143 6.53 -3.61 17.85
N TYR A 144 6.00 -3.25 16.68
CA TYR A 144 6.77 -3.26 15.45
C TYR A 144 8.01 -2.36 15.54
N GLY A 145 9.12 -2.88 15.02
CA GLY A 145 10.35 -2.12 14.88
C GLY A 145 10.20 -0.92 13.94
N ARG A 146 11.14 0.01 14.03
CA ARG A 146 11.21 1.12 13.07
C ARG A 146 11.59 0.58 11.68
N PRO A 147 11.17 1.25 10.59
CA PRO A 147 11.70 0.97 9.27
C PRO A 147 13.23 1.03 9.28
N ASN A 148 13.86 0.27 8.38
CA ASN A 148 15.32 0.24 8.28
C ASN A 148 15.89 1.64 7.94
N GLU A 149 17.21 1.80 8.07
CA GLU A 149 17.86 3.09 7.85
C GLU A 149 17.68 3.63 6.43
N GLU A 150 17.74 2.75 5.42
CA GLU A 150 17.54 3.12 4.02
C GLU A 150 16.14 3.71 3.79
N THR A 151 15.09 3.06 4.28
CA THR A 151 13.71 3.55 4.19
C THR A 151 13.53 4.87 4.93
N ARG A 152 14.06 5.00 6.15
CA ARG A 152 13.97 6.25 6.92
C ARG A 152 14.70 7.40 6.24
N SER A 153 15.90 7.15 5.72
CA SER A 153 16.69 8.12 4.97
C SER A 153 15.96 8.54 3.68
N PHE A 154 15.35 7.59 2.98
CA PHE A 154 14.54 7.85 1.79
C PHE A 154 13.32 8.73 2.11
N ILE A 155 12.56 8.42 3.16
CA ILE A 155 11.43 9.26 3.60
C ILE A 155 11.90 10.68 3.97
N ASN A 156 13.01 10.80 4.69
CA ASN A 156 13.58 12.12 5.01
C ASN A 156 13.98 12.89 3.76
N LYS A 157 14.54 12.21 2.74
CA LYS A 157 14.84 12.79 1.43
C LYS A 157 13.56 13.27 0.74
N LEU A 158 12.48 12.50 0.75
CA LEU A 158 11.19 12.90 0.18
C LEU A 158 10.62 14.16 0.83
N ASN A 159 10.84 14.34 2.14
CA ASN A 159 10.42 15.54 2.89
C ASN A 159 11.26 16.79 2.58
N THR A 160 12.37 16.68 1.85
CA THR A 160 13.13 17.87 1.42
C THR A 160 12.32 18.66 0.39
N ARG A 161 12.36 20.00 0.46
CA ARG A 161 11.55 20.90 -0.38
C ARG A 161 11.57 20.53 -1.87
N ARG A 162 12.74 20.24 -2.42
CA ARG A 162 12.90 19.90 -3.84
C ARG A 162 12.23 18.57 -4.19
N GLN A 163 12.42 17.54 -3.38
CA GLN A 163 11.86 16.22 -3.66
C GLN A 163 10.36 16.19 -3.40
N HIS A 164 9.89 16.88 -2.37
CA HIS A 164 8.46 17.05 -2.11
C HIS A 164 7.74 17.72 -3.28
N HIS A 165 8.27 18.83 -3.81
CA HIS A 165 7.71 19.46 -5.01
C HIS A 165 7.73 18.55 -6.23
N LYS A 166 8.83 17.79 -6.43
CA LYS A 166 8.91 16.83 -7.53
C LYS A 166 7.85 15.73 -7.39
N LEU A 167 7.70 15.16 -6.19
CA LEU A 167 6.71 14.13 -5.91
C LEU A 167 5.29 14.63 -6.19
N LEU A 168 4.94 15.84 -5.75
CA LEU A 168 3.63 16.43 -6.04
C LEU A 168 3.41 16.68 -7.54
N SER A 169 4.45 17.15 -8.24
CA SER A 169 4.38 17.35 -9.69
C SER A 169 4.18 16.04 -10.44
N ASP A 170 4.95 15.01 -10.09
CA ASP A 170 4.86 13.69 -10.71
C ASP A 170 3.49 13.05 -10.39
N LEU A 171 3.02 13.16 -9.15
CA LEU A 171 1.69 12.69 -8.72
C LEU A 171 0.57 13.36 -9.51
N HIS A 172 0.59 14.69 -9.65
CA HIS A 172 -0.41 15.42 -10.42
C HIS A 172 -0.42 14.98 -11.89
N ALA A 173 0.75 14.79 -12.51
CA ALA A 173 0.85 14.33 -13.88
C ALA A 173 0.25 12.92 -14.05
N THR A 174 0.59 11.99 -13.15
CA THR A 174 0.01 10.64 -13.16
C THR A 174 -1.50 10.65 -12.98
N LEU A 175 -2.02 11.41 -12.01
CA LEU A 175 -3.46 11.50 -11.76
C LEU A 175 -4.21 12.10 -12.96
N GLN A 176 -3.68 13.17 -13.57
CA GLN A 176 -4.27 13.75 -14.78
C GLN A 176 -4.32 12.76 -15.95
N GLN A 177 -3.27 11.96 -16.13
CA GLN A 177 -3.26 10.94 -17.16
C GLN A 177 -4.32 9.87 -16.90
N LEU A 178 -4.43 9.38 -15.65
CA LEU A 178 -5.44 8.39 -15.27
C LEU A 178 -6.87 8.92 -15.46
N GLU A 179 -7.14 10.16 -15.05
CA GLU A 179 -8.45 10.80 -15.24
C GLU A 179 -8.84 10.92 -16.72
N GLN A 180 -7.87 11.16 -17.62
CA GLN A 180 -8.11 11.24 -19.06
C GLN A 180 -8.36 9.87 -19.70
N GLN A 181 -7.68 8.83 -19.20
CA GLN A 181 -7.75 7.48 -19.75
C GLN A 181 -8.95 6.69 -19.21
N HIS A 182 -9.41 7.01 -18.00
CA HIS A 182 -10.41 6.23 -17.28
C HIS A 182 -11.40 7.12 -16.52
N SER A 183 -12.68 7.03 -16.86
CA SER A 183 -13.76 7.84 -16.27
C SER A 183 -14.02 7.58 -14.77
N GLY A 184 -13.38 6.57 -14.17
CA GLY A 184 -13.55 6.19 -12.77
C GLY A 184 -12.56 6.81 -11.77
N TYR A 185 -11.53 7.53 -12.25
CA TYR A 185 -10.44 8.04 -11.39
C TYR A 185 -10.55 9.54 -11.08
N SER A 186 -11.67 10.18 -11.42
CA SER A 186 -11.88 11.59 -11.13
C SER A 186 -11.92 11.87 -9.64
N ARG A 187 -11.30 12.98 -9.23
CA ARG A 187 -11.38 13.44 -7.84
C ARG A 187 -12.85 13.59 -7.39
N PRO A 188 -13.24 13.02 -6.22
CA PRO A 188 -14.55 13.24 -5.64
C PRO A 188 -14.85 14.72 -5.40
N GLN A 189 -16.13 15.10 -5.43
CA GLN A 189 -16.54 16.47 -5.14
C GLN A 189 -16.23 16.84 -3.69
N THR A 190 -15.85 18.09 -3.43
CA THR A 190 -15.50 18.53 -2.07
C THR A 190 -16.64 18.37 -1.06
N VAL A 191 -17.89 18.38 -1.51
CA VAL A 191 -19.07 18.13 -0.67
C VAL A 191 -19.12 16.70 -0.10
N THR A 192 -18.40 15.75 -0.70
CA THR A 192 -18.32 14.37 -0.20
C THR A 192 -17.25 14.19 0.87
N ASP A 193 -16.41 15.21 1.11
CA ASP A 193 -15.42 15.20 2.19
C ASP A 193 -16.08 15.59 3.52
N VAL A 194 -16.77 14.59 4.11
CA VAL A 194 -17.59 14.77 5.32
C VAL A 194 -16.87 14.14 6.50
N LEU A 195 -16.49 14.97 7.48
CA LEU A 195 -16.04 14.49 8.78
C LEU A 195 -17.25 13.97 9.57
N VAL A 196 -17.21 12.69 9.91
CA VAL A 196 -18.23 12.07 10.76
C VAL A 196 -17.80 12.11 12.22
N ASP A 197 -18.79 12.19 13.12
CA ASP A 197 -18.55 12.14 14.56
C ASP A 197 -18.01 10.76 14.97
N ALA A 198 -17.20 10.69 16.04
CA ALA A 198 -16.63 9.43 16.52
C ALA A 198 -17.70 8.40 16.96
N SER A 199 -18.91 8.85 17.30
CA SER A 199 -20.06 8.02 17.63
C SER A 199 -20.88 7.59 16.41
N TYR A 200 -20.52 8.04 15.19
CA TYR A 200 -21.24 7.69 13.98
C TYR A 200 -21.11 6.18 13.68
N LEU A 201 -22.25 5.50 13.60
CA LEU A 201 -22.34 4.10 13.23
C LEU A 201 -22.13 3.94 11.72
N HIS A 202 -20.94 3.55 11.31
CA HIS A 202 -20.65 3.21 9.92
C HIS A 202 -21.44 1.96 9.50
N LYS A 203 -21.91 1.94 8.24
CA LYS A 203 -22.76 0.86 7.67
C LYS A 203 -22.17 -0.56 7.77
N HIS A 204 -20.87 -0.71 8.05
CA HIS A 204 -20.20 -2.00 8.25
C HIS A 204 -20.44 -2.60 9.64
N HIS A 205 -21.00 -1.84 10.58
CA HIS A 205 -21.59 -2.39 11.80
C HIS A 205 -23.04 -2.76 11.52
N SER A 206 -23.27 -4.03 11.17
CA SER A 206 -24.61 -4.62 11.32
C SER A 206 -24.99 -4.57 12.80
N MET A 207 -26.17 -4.05 13.14
CA MET A 207 -26.80 -4.43 14.41
C MET A 207 -27.24 -5.88 14.28
N THR A 208 -26.32 -6.80 14.53
CA THR A 208 -26.64 -8.21 14.81
C THR A 208 -26.17 -8.49 16.23
N GLU A 209 -27.18 -8.46 17.11
CA GLU A 209 -27.31 -9.03 18.46
C GLU A 209 -26.26 -8.72 19.53
#